data_AF-A0A5N8XTN3-F1
#
_entry.id   AF-A0A5N8XTN3-F1
#
_cell.length_a   1.000
_cell.length_b   1.000
_cell.length_c   1.000
_cell.angle_alpha   90.00
_cell.angle_beta   90.00
_cell.angle_gamma   90.00
#
_symmetry.space_group_name_H-M   'P 1'
#
loop_
_entity.id
_entity.type
_entity.pdbx_description
1 polymer ?
#
loop_
_entity_poly.entity_id
_entity_poly.type
_entity_poly.pdbx_seq_one_letter_code
_entity_poly.pdbx_strand_id
1 'polypeptide(L)'
;PRTRSPRGARFAGAADTAGAAQPQPKRRQPLDDEERQEVTTTVERLLALRRDQRSGEAHALLVEAAHWPAARYPLLAAELHRAGLGADWATLLWEAASLPAGKLVAAADALAAAGRTADGEQMLRQGVARPAVEIGTAVLALAREGRDREVRALLDAYVRIRTPEEAARSAEADPQRVGPLLLQAARRVSDERYWDLVHALRVAGFAA
;
A
#
# COMPACT_ATOMS: atom_id res chain seq x y z
N PRO A 1 52.00 48.62 16.20
CA PRO A 1 52.10 49.58 15.08
C PRO A 1 52.33 48.88 13.73
N ARG A 2 51.46 49.22 12.77
CA ARG A 2 51.59 49.13 11.30
C ARG A 2 51.38 47.77 10.60
N THR A 3 50.20 47.72 9.99
CA THR A 3 49.68 46.85 8.94
C THR A 3 50.49 46.87 7.64
N ARG A 4 50.46 45.74 6.89
CA ARG A 4 50.38 45.68 5.41
C ARG A 4 50.06 44.24 4.93
N SER A 5 48.81 44.05 4.50
CA SER A 5 48.40 43.10 3.45
C SER A 5 48.35 43.87 2.11
N PRO A 6 48.06 43.29 0.91
CA PRO A 6 47.98 41.89 0.46
C PRO A 6 48.67 41.67 -0.93
N ARG A 7 48.67 40.43 -1.48
CA ARG A 7 48.54 40.19 -2.93
C ARG A 7 48.35 38.71 -3.27
N GLY A 8 47.35 38.42 -4.10
CA GLY A 8 47.33 37.20 -4.93
C GLY A 8 46.05 36.38 -4.84
N ALA A 9 45.01 36.84 -5.54
CA ALA A 9 43.73 36.18 -5.68
C ALA A 9 43.84 34.78 -6.30
N ARG A 10 43.20 33.79 -5.67
CA ARG A 10 42.64 32.62 -6.35
C ARG A 10 41.28 32.35 -5.71
N PHE A 11 40.25 32.66 -6.49
CA PHE A 11 38.87 32.34 -6.20
C PHE A 11 38.63 30.83 -6.17
N ALA A 12 37.47 30.49 -5.60
CA ALA A 12 36.63 29.31 -5.84
C ALA A 12 36.78 28.16 -4.85
N GLY A 13 35.75 28.00 -4.02
CA GLY A 13 35.55 26.84 -3.18
C GLY A 13 34.49 27.05 -2.09
N ALA A 14 33.36 27.66 -2.44
CA ALA A 14 32.16 27.58 -1.60
C ALA A 14 31.67 26.13 -1.59
N ALA A 15 31.46 25.59 -0.40
CA ALA A 15 30.51 24.52 -0.17
C ALA A 15 29.97 24.70 1.25
N ASP A 16 28.94 25.53 1.34
CA ASP A 16 27.93 25.43 2.37
C ASP A 16 27.58 23.95 2.56
N THR A 17 27.85 23.42 3.75
CA THR A 17 27.23 22.19 4.21
C THR A 17 25.76 22.49 4.44
N ALA A 18 25.01 22.55 3.34
CA ALA A 18 23.56 22.44 3.35
C ALA A 18 23.25 21.06 3.93
N GLY A 19 22.83 21.04 5.19
CA GLY A 19 22.26 19.85 5.81
C GLY A 19 21.18 19.32 4.89
N ALA A 20 21.41 18.12 4.37
CA ALA A 20 20.43 17.38 3.60
C ALA A 20 19.18 17.26 4.47
N ALA A 21 18.18 18.09 4.17
CA ALA A 21 16.85 17.96 4.73
C ALA A 21 16.35 16.57 4.36
N GLN A 22 16.35 15.67 5.34
CA GLN A 22 15.68 14.39 5.23
C GLN A 22 14.24 14.69 4.76
N PRO A 23 13.74 14.06 3.69
CA PRO A 23 12.36 14.24 3.28
C PRO A 23 11.48 13.82 4.45
N GLN A 24 10.87 14.80 5.12
CA GLN A 24 9.91 14.55 6.18
C GLN A 24 8.80 13.69 5.58
N PRO A 25 8.39 12.59 6.23
CA PRO A 25 7.22 11.86 5.79
C PRO A 25 6.07 12.86 5.73
N LYS A 26 5.43 13.00 4.56
CA LYS A 26 4.26 13.86 4.39
C LYS A 26 3.32 13.59 5.56
N ARG A 27 3.18 14.58 6.45
CA ARG A 27 2.23 14.51 7.56
C ARG A 27 0.88 14.23 6.92
N ARG A 28 0.30 13.07 7.24
CA ARG A 28 -1.03 12.70 6.82
C ARG A 28 -1.96 13.84 7.20
N GLN A 29 -2.68 14.37 6.22
CA GLN A 29 -3.77 15.29 6.53
C GLN A 29 -4.74 14.52 7.44
N PRO A 30 -5.11 15.07 8.61
CA PRO A 30 -6.22 14.54 9.37
C PRO A 30 -7.41 14.39 8.41
N LEU A 31 -8.19 13.31 8.51
CA LEU A 31 -9.48 13.25 7.82
C LEU A 31 -10.24 14.54 8.14
N ASP A 32 -10.85 15.17 7.15
CA ASP A 32 -11.61 16.40 7.38
C ASP A 32 -12.85 16.07 8.24
N ASP A 33 -13.37 17.05 8.98
CA ASP A 33 -14.52 16.81 9.88
C ASP A 33 -15.77 16.35 9.11
N GLU A 34 -15.89 16.76 7.84
CA GLU A 34 -16.91 16.28 6.92
C GLU A 34 -16.76 14.77 6.62
N GLU A 35 -15.54 14.29 6.42
CA GLU A 35 -15.28 12.86 6.17
C GLU A 35 -15.58 12.01 7.42
N ARG A 36 -15.29 12.55 8.61
CA ARG A 36 -15.68 11.92 9.87
C ARG A 36 -17.20 11.80 9.98
N GLN A 37 -17.91 12.88 9.70
CA GLN A 37 -19.36 12.91 9.76
C GLN A 37 -19.99 11.92 8.76
N GLU A 38 -19.45 11.84 7.54
CA GLU A 38 -19.93 10.93 6.50
C GLU A 38 -19.79 9.45 6.92
N VAL A 39 -18.67 9.09 7.55
CA VAL A 39 -18.47 7.74 8.11
C VAL A 39 -19.47 7.46 9.23
N THR A 40 -19.63 8.37 10.18
CA THR A 40 -20.57 8.20 11.31
C THR A 40 -22.01 8.04 10.81
N THR A 41 -22.48 8.92 9.92
CA THR A 41 -23.84 8.85 9.36
C THR A 41 -24.07 7.56 8.57
N THR A 42 -23.06 7.06 7.87
CA THR A 42 -23.14 5.77 7.17
C THR A 42 -23.29 4.59 8.13
N VAL A 43 -22.55 4.59 9.24
CA VAL A 43 -22.65 3.53 10.26
C VAL A 43 -24.00 3.56 10.97
N GLU A 44 -24.54 4.75 11.27
CA GLU A 44 -25.89 4.92 11.82
C GLU A 44 -26.97 4.39 10.87
N ARG A 45 -26.83 4.70 9.57
CA ARG A 45 -27.73 4.17 8.53
C ARG A 45 -27.65 2.66 8.44
N LEU A 46 -26.45 2.09 8.49
CA LEU A 46 -26.26 0.64 8.47
C LEU A 46 -26.92 -0.03 9.67
N LEU A 47 -26.76 0.54 10.87
CA LEU A 47 -27.44 0.06 12.08
C LEU A 47 -28.96 0.06 11.92
N ALA A 48 -29.54 1.14 11.38
CA ALA A 48 -30.98 1.21 11.13
C ALA A 48 -31.43 0.13 10.15
N LEU A 49 -30.72 -0.05 9.03
CA LEU A 49 -31.02 -1.11 8.06
C LEU A 49 -30.96 -2.52 8.68
N ARG A 50 -30.00 -2.77 9.57
CA ARG A 50 -29.89 -4.05 10.28
C ARG A 50 -31.03 -4.27 11.27
N ARG A 51 -31.46 -3.24 12.00
CA ARG A 51 -32.63 -3.30 12.89
C ARG A 51 -33.92 -3.59 12.12
N ASP A 52 -34.07 -2.99 10.94
CA ASP A 52 -35.23 -3.15 10.07
C ASP A 52 -35.16 -4.44 9.22
N GLN A 53 -34.13 -5.28 9.40
CA GLN A 53 -33.88 -6.50 8.63
C GLN A 53 -33.74 -6.29 7.11
N ARG A 54 -33.34 -5.09 6.68
CA ARG A 54 -33.15 -4.69 5.28
C ARG A 54 -31.77 -5.09 4.77
N SER A 55 -31.50 -6.40 4.73
CA SER A 55 -30.16 -6.95 4.47
C SER A 55 -29.57 -6.60 3.10
N GLY A 56 -30.40 -6.51 2.05
CA GLY A 56 -29.93 -6.15 0.70
C GLY A 56 -29.41 -4.72 0.61
N GLU A 57 -30.10 -3.77 1.26
CA GLU A 57 -29.67 -2.37 1.29
C GLU A 57 -28.47 -2.16 2.21
N ALA A 58 -28.40 -2.89 3.32
CA ALA A 58 -27.22 -2.91 4.17
C ALA A 58 -26.00 -3.41 3.38
N HIS A 59 -26.15 -4.47 2.58
CA HIS A 59 -25.07 -4.96 1.72
C HIS A 59 -24.68 -3.94 0.64
N ALA A 60 -25.64 -3.31 -0.03
CA ALA A 60 -25.36 -2.27 -1.02
C ALA A 60 -24.56 -1.10 -0.43
N LEU A 61 -24.89 -0.68 0.80
CA LEU A 61 -24.16 0.37 1.52
C LEU A 61 -22.71 -0.06 1.86
N LEU A 62 -22.49 -1.34 2.20
CA LEU A 62 -21.14 -1.87 2.44
C LEU A 62 -20.32 -1.92 1.15
N VAL A 63 -20.94 -2.30 0.03
CA VAL A 63 -20.29 -2.31 -1.29
C VAL A 63 -19.89 -0.88 -1.70
N GLU A 64 -20.76 0.10 -1.47
CA GLU A 64 -20.45 1.51 -1.69
C GLU A 64 -19.26 1.96 -0.83
N ALA A 65 -19.30 1.68 0.48
CA ALA A 65 -18.24 2.01 1.42
C ALA A 65 -16.91 1.33 1.08
N ALA A 66 -16.91 0.12 0.52
CA ALA A 66 -15.70 -0.54 0.06
C ALA A 66 -14.99 0.26 -1.05
N HIS A 67 -15.72 1.00 -1.88
CA HIS A 67 -15.15 1.80 -2.97
C HIS A 67 -14.64 3.18 -2.54
N TRP A 68 -14.82 3.56 -1.27
CA TRP A 68 -14.38 4.84 -0.73
C TRP A 68 -12.84 4.99 -0.70
N PRO A 69 -12.33 6.23 -0.54
CA PRO A 69 -10.90 6.47 -0.38
C PRO A 69 -10.29 5.64 0.76
N ALA A 70 -9.12 5.04 0.50
CA ALA A 70 -8.41 4.17 1.44
C ALA A 70 -8.18 4.81 2.82
N ALA A 71 -8.00 6.14 2.87
CA ALA A 71 -7.80 6.88 4.12
C ALA A 71 -8.97 6.74 5.11
N ARG A 72 -10.18 6.39 4.65
CA ARG A 72 -11.38 6.24 5.49
C ARG A 72 -11.50 4.87 6.16
N TYR A 73 -10.77 3.86 5.70
CA TYR A 73 -10.85 2.48 6.22
C TYR A 73 -10.57 2.36 7.72
N PRO A 74 -9.54 3.01 8.28
CA PRO A 74 -9.30 2.98 9.72
C PRO A 74 -10.46 3.52 10.56
N LEU A 75 -11.12 4.59 10.09
CA LEU A 75 -12.25 5.17 10.79
C LEU A 75 -13.50 4.30 10.65
N LEU A 76 -13.79 3.79 9.44
CA LEU A 76 -14.87 2.81 9.20
C LEU A 76 -14.74 1.62 10.14
N ALA A 77 -13.53 1.05 10.25
CA ALA A 77 -13.26 -0.03 11.18
C ALA A 77 -13.59 0.34 12.63
N ALA A 78 -13.11 1.50 13.09
CA ALA A 78 -13.32 1.96 14.47
C ALA A 78 -14.81 2.18 14.78
N GLU A 79 -15.56 2.83 13.88
CA GLU A 79 -16.99 3.12 14.06
C GLU A 79 -17.84 1.85 13.97
N LEU A 80 -17.58 0.96 13.01
CA LEU A 80 -18.30 -0.32 12.90
C LEU A 80 -18.08 -1.20 14.13
N HIS A 81 -16.85 -1.30 14.64
CA HIS A 81 -16.58 -2.06 15.85
C HIS A 81 -17.23 -1.43 17.09
N ARG A 82 -17.23 -0.09 17.21
CA ARG A 82 -17.93 0.60 18.30
C ARG A 82 -19.44 0.36 18.26
N ALA A 83 -20.00 0.24 17.06
CA ALA A 83 -21.40 -0.08 16.83
C ALA A 83 -21.74 -1.57 16.98
N GLY A 84 -20.76 -2.46 17.25
CA GLY A 84 -20.97 -3.90 17.33
C GLY A 84 -21.14 -4.60 15.96
N LEU A 85 -20.84 -3.92 14.86
CA LEU A 85 -21.00 -4.39 13.48
C LEU A 85 -19.75 -5.09 12.94
N GLY A 86 -19.14 -5.97 13.75
CA GLY A 86 -17.91 -6.68 13.36
C GLY A 86 -18.09 -7.61 12.14
N ALA A 87 -19.29 -8.18 11.97
CA ALA A 87 -19.61 -9.01 10.80
C ALA A 87 -19.73 -8.18 9.51
N ASP A 88 -20.30 -6.97 9.61
CA ASP A 88 -20.36 -6.03 8.49
C ASP A 88 -18.96 -5.52 8.12
N TRP A 89 -18.08 -5.31 9.12
CA TRP A 89 -16.67 -5.01 8.85
C TRP A 89 -15.99 -6.12 8.06
N ALA A 90 -16.17 -7.38 8.46
CA ALA A 90 -15.64 -8.53 7.72
C ALA A 90 -16.20 -8.61 6.29
N THR A 91 -17.47 -8.26 6.11
CA THR A 91 -18.12 -8.21 4.79
C THR A 91 -17.52 -7.10 3.91
N LEU A 92 -17.34 -5.90 4.47
CA LEU A 92 -16.68 -4.78 3.77
C LEU A 92 -15.27 -5.15 3.33
N LEU A 93 -14.48 -5.78 4.22
CA LEU A 93 -13.13 -6.24 3.87
C LEU A 93 -13.13 -7.25 2.72
N TRP A 94 -14.13 -8.12 2.66
CA TRP A 94 -14.27 -9.09 1.57
C TRP A 94 -14.59 -8.42 0.23
N GLU A 95 -15.51 -7.45 0.23
CA GLU A 95 -15.80 -6.63 -0.97
C GLU A 95 -14.56 -5.83 -1.40
N ALA A 96 -13.86 -5.22 -0.44
CA ALA A 96 -12.65 -4.45 -0.69
C ALA A 96 -11.49 -5.30 -1.26
N ALA A 97 -11.43 -6.59 -0.91
CA ALA A 97 -10.45 -7.51 -1.46
C ALA A 97 -10.68 -7.82 -2.96
N SER A 98 -11.87 -7.52 -3.49
CA SER A 98 -12.19 -7.67 -4.92
C SER A 98 -11.84 -6.43 -5.75
N LEU A 99 -11.42 -5.33 -5.11
CA LEU A 99 -11.02 -4.11 -5.80
C LEU A 99 -9.76 -4.31 -6.68
N PRO A 100 -9.51 -3.41 -7.65
CA PRO A 100 -8.23 -3.35 -8.34
C PRO A 100 -7.07 -3.29 -7.33
N ALA A 101 -5.98 -4.01 -7.61
CA ALA A 101 -4.88 -4.21 -6.66
C ALA A 101 -4.32 -2.91 -6.06
N GLY A 102 -4.25 -1.83 -6.85
CA GLY A 102 -3.81 -0.53 -6.35
C GLY A 102 -4.72 0.10 -5.29
N LYS A 103 -6.03 -0.15 -5.34
CA LYS A 103 -6.99 0.29 -4.31
C LYS A 103 -6.94 -0.61 -3.08
N LEU A 104 -6.87 -1.93 -3.29
CA LEU A 104 -6.72 -2.91 -2.21
C LEU A 104 -5.47 -2.63 -1.37
N VAL A 105 -4.32 -2.43 -2.01
CA VAL A 105 -3.04 -2.16 -1.34
C VAL A 105 -3.06 -0.83 -0.59
N ALA A 106 -3.70 0.19 -1.16
CA ALA A 106 -3.85 1.47 -0.48
C ALA A 106 -4.69 1.32 0.81
N ALA A 107 -5.80 0.57 0.75
CA ALA A 107 -6.63 0.30 1.91
C ALA A 107 -5.87 -0.53 2.97
N ALA A 108 -5.11 -1.54 2.56
CA ALA A 108 -4.28 -2.33 3.45
C ALA A 108 -3.16 -1.51 4.11
N ASP A 109 -2.48 -0.64 3.37
CA ASP A 109 -1.46 0.28 3.92
C ASP A 109 -2.11 1.27 4.91
N ALA A 110 -3.29 1.82 4.59
CA ALA A 110 -4.03 2.71 5.49
C ALA A 110 -4.41 2.01 6.81
N LEU A 111 -4.83 0.74 6.75
CA LEU A 111 -5.12 -0.07 7.94
C LEU A 111 -3.86 -0.35 8.77
N ALA A 112 -2.78 -0.84 8.14
CA ALA A 112 -1.51 -1.11 8.82
C ALA A 112 -0.93 0.17 9.46
N ALA A 113 -1.02 1.29 8.75
CA ALA A 113 -0.65 2.61 9.21
C ALA A 113 -1.39 3.10 10.46
N ALA A 114 -2.61 2.61 10.67
CA ALA A 114 -3.44 2.92 11.83
C ALA A 114 -3.34 1.85 12.93
N GLY A 115 -2.38 0.92 12.83
CA GLY A 115 -2.18 -0.17 13.79
C GLY A 115 -3.10 -1.37 13.57
N ARG A 116 -3.91 -1.39 12.50
CA ARG A 116 -4.78 -2.51 12.11
C ARG A 116 -4.09 -3.44 11.11
N THR A 117 -2.87 -3.86 11.46
CA THR A 117 -2.02 -4.67 10.56
C THR A 117 -2.65 -6.00 10.19
N ALA A 118 -3.36 -6.66 11.13
CA ALA A 118 -4.01 -7.93 10.86
C ALA A 118 -5.08 -7.85 9.76
N ASP A 119 -5.91 -6.79 9.76
CA ASP A 119 -6.90 -6.56 8.72
C ASP A 119 -6.25 -6.27 7.36
N GLY A 120 -5.20 -5.43 7.35
CA GLY A 120 -4.46 -5.12 6.12
C GLY A 120 -3.78 -6.36 5.53
N GLU A 121 -3.16 -7.19 6.37
CA GLU A 121 -2.58 -8.45 5.93
C GLU A 121 -3.64 -9.46 5.43
N GLN A 122 -4.82 -9.51 6.06
CA GLN A 122 -5.92 -10.35 5.60
C GLN A 122 -6.40 -9.93 4.21
N MET A 123 -6.62 -8.63 3.98
CA MET A 123 -6.98 -8.11 2.66
C MET A 123 -5.92 -8.47 1.61
N LEU A 124 -4.65 -8.28 1.95
CA LEU A 124 -3.54 -8.62 1.06
C LEU A 124 -3.56 -10.10 0.71
N ARG A 125 -3.69 -11.00 1.70
CA ARG A 125 -3.82 -12.46 1.51
C ARG A 125 -4.94 -12.83 0.54
N GLN A 126 -6.10 -12.18 0.64
CA GLN A 126 -7.23 -12.42 -0.27
C GLN A 126 -6.94 -11.90 -1.68
N GLY A 127 -6.31 -10.73 -1.81
CA GLY A 127 -5.92 -10.15 -3.10
C GLY A 127 -4.84 -10.95 -3.85
N VAL A 128 -4.07 -11.79 -3.15
CA VAL A 128 -3.03 -12.62 -3.78
C VAL A 128 -3.62 -13.75 -4.62
N ALA A 129 -4.90 -14.14 -4.47
CA ALA A 129 -5.54 -15.17 -5.29
C ALA A 129 -5.54 -14.86 -6.80
N ARG A 130 -5.26 -13.60 -7.16
CA ARG A 130 -5.13 -13.13 -8.55
C ARG A 130 -3.99 -13.86 -9.30
N PRO A 131 -4.14 -14.08 -10.63
CA PRO A 131 -3.05 -14.57 -11.47
C PRO A 131 -1.78 -13.71 -11.35
N ALA A 132 -0.61 -14.35 -11.39
CA ALA A 132 0.67 -13.64 -11.20
C ALA A 132 0.88 -12.50 -12.21
N VAL A 133 0.46 -12.68 -13.47
CA VAL A 133 0.54 -11.65 -14.53
C VAL A 133 -0.28 -10.41 -14.20
N GLU A 134 -1.42 -10.55 -13.52
CA GLU A 134 -2.22 -9.40 -13.08
C GLU A 134 -1.50 -8.60 -12.00
N ILE A 135 -0.75 -9.25 -11.12
CA ILE A 135 0.07 -8.57 -10.12
C ILE A 135 1.18 -7.76 -10.80
N GLY A 136 1.87 -8.34 -11.78
CA GLY A 136 2.86 -7.62 -12.58
C GLY A 136 2.26 -6.39 -13.27
N THR A 137 1.10 -6.55 -13.89
CA THR A 137 0.38 -5.44 -14.56
C THR A 137 -0.02 -4.33 -13.59
N ALA A 138 -0.51 -4.70 -12.40
CA ALA A 138 -0.88 -3.75 -11.35
C ALA A 138 0.34 -2.99 -10.80
N VAL A 139 1.47 -3.67 -10.59
CA VAL A 139 2.74 -3.05 -10.17
C VAL A 139 3.19 -2.02 -11.20
N LEU A 140 3.12 -2.35 -12.49
CA LEU A 140 3.46 -1.42 -13.56
C LEU A 140 2.53 -0.20 -13.61
N ALA A 141 1.23 -0.39 -13.33
CA ALA A 141 0.27 0.71 -13.26
C ALA A 141 0.60 1.66 -12.09
N LEU A 142 0.79 1.13 -10.90
CA LEU A 142 1.18 1.91 -9.72
C LEU A 142 2.51 2.64 -9.91
N ALA A 143 3.50 1.98 -10.51
CA ALA A 143 4.80 2.59 -10.80
C ALA A 143 4.67 3.75 -11.81
N ARG A 144 3.80 3.63 -12.82
CA ARG A 144 3.50 4.72 -13.76
C ARG A 144 2.82 5.91 -13.09
N GLU A 145 2.03 5.66 -12.06
CA GLU A 145 1.37 6.68 -11.24
C GLU A 145 2.29 7.30 -10.17
N GLY A 146 3.55 6.85 -10.05
CA GLY A 146 4.49 7.33 -9.02
C GLY A 146 4.14 6.87 -7.60
N ARG A 147 3.39 5.77 -7.47
CA ARG A 147 2.88 5.22 -6.20
C ARG A 147 3.84 4.19 -5.61
N ASP A 148 5.08 4.62 -5.38
CA ASP A 148 6.19 3.75 -4.97
C ASP A 148 5.95 3.04 -3.63
N ARG A 149 5.24 3.72 -2.72
CA ARG A 149 4.89 3.15 -1.40
C ARG A 149 3.97 1.96 -1.56
N GLU A 150 2.96 2.05 -2.43
CA GLU A 150 2.01 1.00 -2.72
C GLU A 150 2.65 -0.14 -3.53
N VAL A 151 3.51 0.16 -4.50
CA VAL A 151 4.31 -0.86 -5.18
C VAL A 151 5.09 -1.70 -4.16
N ARG A 152 5.77 -1.04 -3.22
CA ARG A 152 6.52 -1.69 -2.17
C ARG A 152 5.64 -2.54 -1.26
N ALA A 153 4.53 -1.99 -0.76
CA ALA A 153 3.61 -2.71 0.12
C ALA A 153 3.02 -3.96 -0.55
N LEU A 154 2.63 -3.86 -1.83
CA LEU A 154 2.13 -4.98 -2.61
C LEU A 154 3.17 -6.08 -2.75
N LEU A 155 4.37 -5.74 -3.21
CA LEU A 155 5.42 -6.72 -3.49
C LEU A 155 5.99 -7.36 -2.22
N ASP A 156 6.14 -6.59 -1.13
CA ASP A 156 6.58 -7.13 0.16
C ASP A 156 5.58 -8.17 0.70
N ALA A 157 4.28 -7.92 0.57
CA ALA A 157 3.24 -8.89 0.95
C ALA A 157 3.20 -10.09 -0.01
N TYR A 158 3.28 -9.84 -1.32
CA TYR A 158 3.21 -10.87 -2.35
C TYR A 158 4.33 -11.90 -2.21
N VAL A 159 5.58 -11.45 -2.04
CA VAL A 159 6.76 -12.33 -1.89
C VAL A 159 6.74 -13.13 -0.57
N ARG A 160 6.11 -12.61 0.49
CA ARG A 160 5.94 -13.35 1.75
C ARG A 160 4.93 -14.49 1.63
N ILE A 161 3.89 -14.30 0.84
CA ILE A 161 2.76 -15.23 0.74
C ILE A 161 2.97 -16.27 -0.35
N ARG A 162 3.54 -15.87 -1.50
CA ARG A 162 3.71 -16.73 -2.67
C ARG A 162 5.02 -17.49 -2.64
N THR A 163 5.02 -18.64 -3.33
CA THR A 163 6.29 -19.32 -3.59
C THR A 163 7.15 -18.46 -4.51
N PRO A 164 8.49 -18.63 -4.48
CA PRO A 164 9.39 -17.91 -5.37
C PRO A 164 9.03 -18.06 -6.86
N GLU A 165 8.59 -19.24 -7.28
CA GLU A 165 8.19 -19.55 -8.65
C GLU A 165 6.90 -18.82 -9.06
N GLU A 166 5.91 -18.79 -8.17
CA GLU A 166 4.68 -18.03 -8.42
C GLU A 166 4.97 -16.53 -8.48
N ALA A 167 5.85 -16.03 -7.61
CA ALA A 167 6.25 -14.63 -7.61
C ALA A 167 7.00 -14.25 -8.90
N ALA A 168 7.92 -15.12 -9.36
CA ALA A 168 8.66 -14.93 -10.61
C ALA A 168 7.75 -14.83 -11.84
N ARG A 169 6.63 -15.57 -11.88
CA ARG A 169 5.66 -15.48 -12.98
C ARG A 169 5.05 -14.08 -13.15
N SER A 170 5.02 -13.24 -12.11
CA SER A 170 4.54 -11.85 -12.27
C SER A 170 5.47 -10.99 -13.12
N ALA A 171 6.73 -11.40 -13.29
CA ALA A 171 7.68 -10.74 -14.17
C ALA A 171 7.32 -10.86 -15.65
N GLU A 172 6.47 -11.82 -16.05
CA GLU A 172 6.00 -11.97 -17.44
C GLU A 172 5.38 -10.68 -18.00
N ALA A 173 4.75 -9.86 -17.16
CA ALA A 173 4.15 -8.59 -17.58
C ALA A 173 5.19 -7.59 -18.14
N ASP A 174 6.39 -7.55 -17.55
CA ASP A 174 7.55 -6.80 -18.03
C ASP A 174 8.79 -7.24 -17.20
N PRO A 175 9.61 -8.18 -17.71
CA PRO A 175 10.71 -8.73 -16.91
C PRO A 175 11.73 -7.68 -16.47
N GLN A 176 11.98 -6.67 -17.32
CA GLN A 176 12.99 -5.63 -17.08
C GLN A 176 12.55 -4.66 -15.99
N ARG A 177 11.24 -4.43 -15.84
CA ARG A 177 10.70 -3.50 -14.84
C ARG A 177 10.24 -4.21 -13.57
N VAL A 178 9.57 -5.34 -13.69
CA VAL A 178 8.99 -6.07 -12.55
C VAL A 178 10.04 -6.90 -11.82
N GLY A 179 10.96 -7.55 -12.55
CA GLY A 179 12.01 -8.39 -11.96
C GLY A 179 12.84 -7.68 -10.88
N PRO A 180 13.43 -6.50 -11.15
CA PRO A 180 14.18 -5.75 -10.16
C PRO A 180 13.36 -5.34 -8.93
N LEU A 181 12.08 -5.00 -9.11
CA LEU A 181 11.18 -4.63 -8.01
C LEU A 181 10.86 -5.83 -7.10
N LEU A 182 10.65 -7.02 -7.70
CA LEU A 182 10.46 -8.27 -6.95
C LEU A 182 11.70 -8.61 -6.13
N LEU A 183 12.90 -8.51 -6.72
CA LEU A 183 14.16 -8.76 -6.02
C LEU A 183 14.39 -7.77 -4.87
N GLN A 184 14.06 -6.50 -5.08
CA GLN A 184 14.14 -5.50 -4.02
C GLN A 184 13.19 -5.81 -2.86
N ALA A 185 11.98 -6.31 -3.15
CA ALA A 185 11.04 -6.76 -2.13
C ALA A 185 11.52 -8.01 -1.39
N ALA A 186 11.99 -9.02 -2.11
CA ALA A 186 12.53 -10.25 -1.52
C ALA A 186 13.70 -9.97 -0.56
N ARG A 187 14.62 -9.06 -0.94
CA ARG A 187 15.73 -8.64 -0.08
C ARG A 187 15.26 -8.03 1.25
N ARG A 188 14.12 -7.34 1.27
CA ARG A 188 13.54 -6.79 2.50
C ARG A 188 12.87 -7.84 3.38
N VAL A 189 12.53 -9.00 2.81
CA VAL A 189 11.97 -10.13 3.56
C VAL A 189 13.07 -10.95 4.20
N SER A 190 14.01 -11.47 3.40
CA SER A 190 15.22 -12.16 3.87
C SER A 190 16.22 -12.39 2.73
N ASP A 191 17.48 -12.68 3.07
CA ASP A 191 18.49 -13.06 2.08
C ASP A 191 18.16 -14.38 1.38
N GLU A 192 17.61 -15.35 2.11
CA GLU A 192 17.13 -16.62 1.54
C GLU A 192 16.07 -16.37 0.46
N ARG A 193 15.04 -15.56 0.78
CA ARG A 193 13.98 -15.22 -0.18
C ARG A 193 14.51 -14.49 -1.41
N TYR A 194 15.52 -13.65 -1.24
CA TYR A 194 16.18 -13.00 -2.38
C TYR A 194 16.79 -14.04 -3.32
N TRP A 195 17.58 -14.98 -2.81
CA TRP A 195 18.26 -15.97 -3.64
C TRP A 195 17.30 -16.98 -4.28
N ASP A 196 16.27 -17.41 -3.55
CA ASP A 196 15.22 -18.27 -4.09
C ASP A 196 14.51 -17.61 -5.28
N LEU A 197 14.21 -16.31 -5.15
CA LEU A 197 13.56 -15.56 -6.23
C LEU A 197 14.51 -15.32 -7.41
N VAL A 198 15.79 -15.04 -7.18
CA VAL A 198 16.81 -14.99 -8.25
C VAL A 198 16.83 -16.32 -9.01
N HIS A 199 16.80 -17.44 -8.30
CA HIS A 199 16.77 -18.77 -8.91
C HIS A 199 15.50 -18.97 -9.73
N ALA A 200 14.33 -18.67 -9.16
CA ALA A 200 13.04 -18.81 -9.84
C ALA A 200 12.93 -17.93 -11.11
N LEU A 201 13.39 -16.68 -11.07
CA LEU A 201 13.44 -15.79 -12.23
C LEU A 201 14.33 -16.36 -13.34
N ARG A 202 15.47 -16.96 -12.98
CA ARG A 202 16.36 -17.62 -13.95
C ARG A 202 15.70 -18.84 -14.58
N VAL A 203 15.08 -19.71 -13.77
CA VAL A 203 14.37 -20.91 -14.25
C VAL A 203 13.23 -20.54 -15.18
N ALA A 204 12.51 -19.45 -14.88
CA ALA A 204 11.43 -18.94 -15.70
C ALA A 204 11.88 -18.19 -16.98
N GLY A 205 13.19 -17.99 -17.19
CA GLY A 205 13.73 -17.27 -18.35
C GLY A 205 13.57 -15.75 -18.28
N PHE A 206 13.32 -15.19 -17.09
CA PHE A 206 13.15 -13.75 -16.85
C PHE A 206 14.40 -13.08 -16.28
N ALA A 207 15.48 -13.84 -16.08
CA ALA A 207 16.78 -13.26 -15.72
C ALA A 207 17.36 -12.53 -16.94
N ALA A 208 17.69 -11.25 -16.77
CA ALA A 208 18.55 -10.52 -17.69
C ALA A 208 19.99 -11.04 -17.60
#